data_AF-A0A1S7DPX1-F1
#
_entry.id   AF-A0A1S7DPX1-F1
#
_cell.length_a   1.000
_cell.length_b   1.000
_cell.length_c   1.000
_cell.angle_alpha   90.00
_cell.angle_beta   90.00
_cell.angle_gamma   90.00
#
_symmetry.space_group_name_H-M   'P 1'
#
loop_
_entity.id
_entity.type
_entity.pdbx_description
1 polymer ?
#
loop_
_entity_poly.entity_id
_entity_poly.type
_entity_poly.pdbx_seq_one_letter_code
_entity_poly.pdbx_strand_id
1 'polypeptide(L)'
;MKLNKNWNFVQKYSNEVLMDGIFNLKKQDFQDFPNIKNSNAGNYLISNKNVDFYIGESKNLEKRIKQQSKENTSTFYKNYKKIYKQNLLKISDFRVQVINTNIGRKEIEEFGIVNLKTTLNKFQLEKRSSFKIQKNGFWNEVQENFNEIILEAENQIFKEKFNFWFDCDVKIVSGLYIVKNKKEELIYIGESSNINERFLTHSSRTYFSALRRHIGTEILNYELIETNGRKRLFTDKQDLEVTKFLKNCNALFFPIYFGRYEIEEFLIKKHRPFLNRKDNKNE
;
A
#
# COMPACT_ATOMS: atom_id res chain seq x y z
N MET A 1 -1.13 -14.79 -30.66
CA MET A 1 -1.00 -15.43 -29.33
C MET A 1 -1.48 -14.42 -28.29
N LYS A 2 -2.64 -14.63 -27.64
CA LYS A 2 -3.09 -13.72 -26.56
C LYS A 2 -2.06 -13.83 -25.43
N LEU A 3 -1.44 -12.71 -25.05
CA LEU A 3 -0.58 -12.66 -23.87
C LEU A 3 -1.48 -12.91 -22.66
N ASN A 4 -1.34 -14.07 -22.01
CA ASN A 4 -2.04 -14.32 -20.76
C ASN A 4 -1.57 -13.30 -19.73
N LYS A 5 -2.49 -12.48 -19.17
CA LYS A 5 -2.18 -11.39 -18.23
C LYS A 5 -2.07 -11.93 -16.81
N ASN A 6 -1.23 -12.95 -16.67
CA ASN A 6 -0.99 -13.67 -15.43
C ASN A 6 0.01 -12.94 -14.52
N TRP A 7 0.35 -13.53 -13.37
CA TRP A 7 1.28 -12.97 -12.38
C TRP A 7 2.59 -12.47 -13.01
N ASN A 8 3.25 -13.33 -13.79
CA ASN A 8 4.53 -12.99 -14.40
C ASN A 8 4.42 -11.81 -15.38
N PHE A 9 3.32 -11.75 -16.13
CA PHE A 9 3.04 -10.63 -17.01
C PHE A 9 2.91 -9.33 -16.21
N VAL A 10 2.05 -9.30 -15.18
CA VAL A 10 1.78 -8.05 -14.45
C VAL A 10 2.97 -7.54 -13.65
N GLN A 11 3.82 -8.43 -13.14
CA GLN A 11 5.06 -8.00 -12.48
C GLN A 11 6.06 -7.42 -13.48
N LYS A 12 6.21 -8.06 -14.66
CA LYS A 12 7.16 -7.62 -15.70
C LYS A 12 6.72 -6.32 -16.39
N TYR A 13 5.44 -6.17 -16.68
CA TYR A 13 4.86 -5.04 -17.42
C TYR A 13 4.04 -4.12 -16.51
N SER A 14 4.45 -4.00 -15.24
CA SER A 14 3.72 -3.26 -14.22
C SER A 14 3.51 -1.80 -14.60
N ASN A 15 4.53 -1.13 -15.14
CA ASN A 15 4.41 0.27 -15.57
C ASN A 15 3.40 0.44 -16.70
N GLU A 16 3.35 -0.50 -17.66
CA GLU A 16 2.41 -0.46 -18.76
C GLU A 16 0.97 -0.67 -18.29
N VAL A 17 0.76 -1.59 -17.35
CA VAL A 17 -0.54 -1.79 -16.70
C VAL A 17 -0.98 -0.51 -15.97
N LEU A 18 -0.07 0.10 -15.20
CA LEU A 18 -0.38 1.31 -14.42
C LEU A 18 -0.66 2.53 -15.29
N MET A 19 0.09 2.67 -16.38
CA MET A 19 -0.09 3.71 -17.37
C MET A 19 -1.48 3.63 -18.02
N ASP A 20 -1.93 2.43 -18.38
CA ASP A 20 -3.29 2.19 -18.89
C ASP A 20 -4.35 2.41 -17.80
N GLY A 21 -4.06 2.06 -16.54
CA GLY A 21 -4.93 2.34 -15.41
C GLY A 21 -5.16 3.84 -15.18
N ILE A 22 -4.09 4.65 -15.24
CA ILE A 22 -4.20 6.11 -15.18
C ILE A 22 -4.97 6.66 -16.39
N PHE A 23 -4.73 6.14 -17.60
CA PHE A 23 -5.50 6.50 -18.78
C PHE A 23 -7.00 6.24 -18.56
N ASN A 24 -7.36 5.06 -18.06
CA ASN A 24 -8.75 4.69 -17.80
C ASN A 24 -9.39 5.53 -16.68
N LEU A 25 -8.64 5.90 -15.63
CA LEU A 25 -9.09 6.82 -14.58
C LEU A 25 -9.38 8.22 -15.14
N LYS A 26 -8.48 8.76 -15.96
CA LYS A 26 -8.65 10.09 -16.58
C LYS A 26 -9.78 10.17 -17.61
N LYS A 27 -10.24 9.03 -18.12
CA LYS A 27 -11.36 8.95 -19.07
C LYS A 27 -12.73 8.99 -18.37
N GLN A 28 -12.79 8.77 -17.06
CA GLN A 28 -14.05 8.75 -16.31
C GLN A 28 -14.70 10.13 -16.28
N ASP A 29 -16.02 10.19 -16.10
CA ASP A 29 -16.70 11.48 -16.02
C ASP A 29 -16.37 12.23 -14.73
N PHE A 30 -16.23 13.56 -14.85
CA PHE A 30 -16.04 14.45 -13.70
C PHE A 30 -17.33 14.59 -12.89
N GLN A 31 -17.30 14.12 -11.66
CA GLN A 31 -18.43 14.15 -10.74
C GLN A 31 -18.19 15.10 -9.57
N ASP A 32 -19.26 15.65 -9.01
CA ASP A 32 -19.20 16.33 -7.72
C ASP A 32 -19.10 15.31 -6.59
N PHE A 33 -18.41 15.67 -5.50
CA PHE A 33 -18.22 14.79 -4.35
C PHE A 33 -19.51 14.10 -3.85
N PRO A 34 -20.66 14.80 -3.69
CA PRO A 34 -21.88 14.17 -3.17
C PRO A 34 -22.48 13.11 -4.09
N ASN A 35 -22.10 13.12 -5.38
CA ASN A 35 -22.67 12.23 -6.38
C ASN A 35 -21.95 10.86 -6.43
N ILE A 36 -20.78 10.75 -5.79
CA ILE A 36 -20.06 9.47 -5.75
C ILE A 36 -20.75 8.49 -4.80
N LYS A 37 -21.46 7.52 -5.38
CA LYS A 37 -22.12 6.41 -4.67
C LYS A 37 -21.47 5.07 -5.03
N ASN A 38 -20.16 4.98 -4.86
CA ASN A 38 -19.37 3.80 -5.21
C ASN A 38 -18.73 3.21 -3.95
N SER A 39 -19.27 2.11 -3.43
CA SER A 39 -18.76 1.46 -2.23
C SER A 39 -17.56 0.55 -2.47
N ASN A 40 -17.14 0.35 -3.72
CA ASN A 40 -16.06 -0.57 -4.06
C ASN A 40 -14.68 0.00 -3.73
N ALA A 41 -13.69 -0.89 -3.74
CA ALA A 41 -12.30 -0.52 -3.68
C ALA A 41 -11.84 0.10 -5.01
N GLY A 42 -10.98 1.09 -4.94
CA GLY A 42 -10.55 1.80 -6.15
C GLY A 42 -9.64 2.98 -5.92
N ASN A 43 -9.46 3.74 -7.00
CA ASN A 43 -8.67 4.95 -7.04
C ASN A 43 -9.54 6.15 -7.41
N TYR A 44 -9.15 7.34 -6.95
CA TYR A 44 -9.83 8.57 -7.26
C TYR A 44 -8.84 9.68 -7.59
N LEU A 45 -9.25 10.58 -8.49
CA LEU A 45 -8.49 11.74 -8.92
C LEU A 45 -9.32 12.99 -8.68
N ILE A 46 -8.75 13.97 -7.98
CA ILE A 46 -9.36 15.26 -7.67
C ILE A 46 -8.70 16.33 -8.54
N SER A 47 -9.53 17.03 -9.31
CA SER A 47 -9.08 18.00 -10.30
C SER A 47 -9.94 19.26 -10.30
N ASN A 48 -9.41 20.36 -10.82
CA ASN A 48 -10.15 21.57 -11.13
C ASN A 48 -9.65 22.13 -12.47
N LYS A 49 -10.57 22.51 -13.37
CA LYS A 49 -10.25 23.05 -14.71
C LYS A 49 -9.18 22.21 -15.46
N ASN A 50 -9.33 20.88 -15.45
CA ASN A 50 -8.42 19.92 -16.06
C ASN A 50 -6.99 19.87 -15.47
N VAL A 51 -6.77 20.49 -14.32
CA VAL A 51 -5.52 20.37 -13.55
C VAL A 51 -5.72 19.31 -12.47
N ASP A 52 -4.82 18.32 -12.46
CA ASP A 52 -4.83 17.20 -11.53
C ASP A 52 -4.11 17.60 -10.23
N PHE A 53 -4.85 17.67 -9.12
CA PHE A 53 -4.33 18.16 -7.85
C PHE A 53 -3.95 17.04 -6.90
N TYR A 54 -4.75 15.98 -6.86
CA TYR A 54 -4.57 14.91 -5.88
C TYR A 54 -5.09 13.57 -6.39
N ILE A 55 -4.29 12.52 -6.26
CA ILE A 55 -4.72 11.13 -6.48
C ILE A 55 -4.71 10.38 -5.16
N GLY A 56 -5.67 9.47 -4.96
CA GLY A 56 -5.69 8.59 -3.80
C GLY A 56 -6.30 7.23 -4.08
N GLU A 57 -6.25 6.37 -3.07
CA GLU A 57 -6.86 5.04 -3.08
C GLU A 57 -7.80 4.81 -1.88
N SER A 58 -8.66 3.80 -1.99
CA SER A 58 -9.47 3.33 -0.87
C SER A 58 -10.01 1.92 -1.09
N LYS A 59 -10.30 1.23 0.02
CA LYS A 59 -11.18 0.04 0.05
C LYS A 59 -12.66 0.38 -0.16
N ASN A 60 -13.06 1.63 0.09
CA ASN A 60 -14.42 2.10 -0.09
C ASN A 60 -14.40 3.56 -0.57
N LEU A 61 -14.57 3.73 -1.87
CA LEU A 61 -14.48 5.04 -2.53
C LEU A 61 -15.49 6.05 -1.96
N GLU A 62 -16.75 5.67 -1.74
CA GLU A 62 -17.79 6.53 -1.20
C GLU A 62 -17.40 7.11 0.17
N LYS A 63 -17.05 6.24 1.13
CA LYS A 63 -16.64 6.66 2.48
C LYS A 63 -15.44 7.61 2.41
N ARG A 64 -14.43 7.27 1.59
CA ARG A 64 -13.21 8.06 1.47
C ARG A 64 -13.45 9.41 0.81
N ILE A 65 -14.23 9.45 -0.26
CA ILE A 65 -14.52 10.68 -0.99
C ILE A 65 -15.42 11.61 -0.16
N LYS A 66 -16.40 11.06 0.57
CA LYS A 66 -17.18 11.81 1.57
C LYS A 66 -16.32 12.41 2.68
N GLN A 67 -15.22 11.75 3.05
CA GLN A 67 -14.23 12.31 3.98
C GLN A 67 -13.44 13.45 3.32
N GLN A 68 -13.05 13.28 2.05
CA GLN A 68 -12.33 14.31 1.29
C GLN A 68 -13.21 15.50 0.92
N SER A 69 -14.54 15.38 0.94
CA SER A 69 -15.47 16.46 0.63
C SER A 69 -15.71 17.44 1.77
N LYS A 70 -15.12 17.20 2.95
CA LYS A 70 -15.28 18.04 4.15
C LYS A 70 -13.97 18.70 4.50
N GLU A 71 -13.94 20.02 4.63
CA GLU A 71 -12.69 20.78 4.84
C GLU A 71 -11.89 20.32 6.07
N ASN A 72 -12.57 19.98 7.16
CA ASN A 72 -11.96 19.59 8.43
C ASN A 72 -11.33 18.18 8.39
N THR A 73 -11.74 17.30 7.46
CA THR A 73 -11.20 15.95 7.33
C THR A 73 -10.45 15.72 6.02
N SER A 74 -10.60 16.61 5.05
CA SER A 74 -9.99 16.51 3.74
C SER A 74 -8.48 16.71 3.81
N THR A 75 -7.75 15.67 3.45
CA THR A 75 -6.28 15.74 3.42
C THR A 75 -5.82 16.57 2.23
N PHE A 76 -6.47 16.41 1.07
CA PHE A 76 -6.11 17.18 -0.13
C PHE A 76 -6.34 18.68 0.10
N TYR A 77 -7.50 19.04 0.66
CA TYR A 77 -7.87 20.44 0.80
C TYR A 77 -7.09 21.16 1.90
N LYS A 78 -6.73 20.46 2.98
CA LYS A 78 -5.75 20.96 3.96
C LYS A 78 -4.39 21.22 3.32
N ASN A 79 -3.94 20.35 2.41
CA ASN A 79 -2.69 20.58 1.67
C ASN A 79 -2.82 21.76 0.71
N TYR A 80 -3.95 21.88 0.02
CA TYR A 80 -4.28 23.01 -0.85
C TYR A 80 -4.18 24.34 -0.10
N LYS A 81 -4.91 24.49 1.02
CA LYS A 81 -4.87 25.69 1.88
C LYS A 81 -3.48 26.01 2.46
N LYS A 82 -2.59 25.01 2.56
CA LYS A 82 -1.21 25.23 3.04
C LYS A 82 -0.30 25.77 1.94
N ILE A 83 -0.47 25.29 0.71
CA ILE A 83 0.37 25.65 -0.44
C ILE A 83 -0.12 26.97 -1.06
N TYR A 84 -1.42 27.09 -1.27
CA TYR A 84 -2.06 28.29 -1.82
C TYR A 84 -2.54 29.16 -0.65
N LYS A 85 -2.31 30.47 -0.72
CA LYS A 85 -2.63 31.41 0.38
C LYS A 85 -3.64 32.49 0.02
N GLN A 86 -3.89 32.69 -1.27
CA GLN A 86 -4.77 33.74 -1.80
C GLN A 86 -5.71 33.13 -2.84
N ASN A 87 -6.90 33.72 -2.99
CA ASN A 87 -7.91 33.30 -3.97
C ASN A 87 -8.21 31.79 -3.92
N LEU A 88 -8.42 31.28 -2.71
CA LEU A 88 -8.66 29.86 -2.47
C LEU A 88 -9.97 29.43 -3.12
N LEU A 89 -9.88 28.40 -3.95
CA LEU A 89 -11.04 27.65 -4.41
C LEU A 89 -11.77 27.04 -3.22
N LYS A 90 -13.09 27.01 -3.28
CA LYS A 90 -13.92 26.24 -2.35
C LYS A 90 -13.74 24.76 -2.65
N ILE A 91 -13.95 23.91 -1.66
CA ILE A 91 -13.85 22.46 -1.84
C ILE A 91 -14.83 21.93 -2.90
N SER A 92 -16.00 22.59 -3.03
CA SER A 92 -17.02 22.32 -4.05
C SER A 92 -16.60 22.67 -5.47
N ASP A 93 -15.52 23.44 -5.65
CA ASP A 93 -15.03 23.81 -6.98
C ASP A 93 -14.20 22.66 -7.60
N PHE A 94 -13.79 21.68 -6.79
CA PHE A 94 -13.07 20.50 -7.26
C PHE A 94 -14.04 19.41 -7.67
N ARG A 95 -13.65 18.65 -8.69
CA ARG A 95 -14.38 17.51 -9.24
C ARG A 95 -13.57 16.25 -9.05
N VAL A 96 -14.25 15.11 -9.06
CA VAL A 96 -13.66 13.79 -8.81
C VAL A 96 -13.93 12.86 -9.99
N GLN A 97 -12.89 12.15 -10.40
CA GLN A 97 -12.98 10.97 -11.26
C GLN A 97 -12.66 9.74 -10.40
N VAL A 98 -13.34 8.62 -10.64
CA VAL A 98 -13.17 7.38 -9.85
C VAL A 98 -13.07 6.17 -10.74
N ILE A 99 -12.24 5.21 -10.38
CA ILE A 99 -12.16 3.90 -11.04
C ILE A 99 -12.16 2.78 -9.99
N ASN A 100 -12.87 1.69 -10.26
CA ASN A 100 -12.78 0.48 -9.45
C ASN A 100 -11.45 -0.22 -9.71
N THR A 101 -10.82 -0.69 -8.64
CA THR A 101 -9.53 -1.37 -8.71
C THR A 101 -9.51 -2.53 -7.72
N ASN A 102 -9.61 -3.73 -8.28
CA ASN A 102 -9.55 -5.00 -7.56
C ASN A 102 -8.11 -5.38 -7.18
N ILE A 103 -7.12 -4.93 -7.96
CA ILE A 103 -5.69 -5.15 -7.70
C ILE A 103 -4.84 -3.98 -8.21
N GLY A 104 -3.82 -3.59 -7.46
CA GLY A 104 -2.88 -2.54 -7.87
C GLY A 104 -3.27 -1.13 -7.42
N ARG A 105 -4.14 -0.99 -6.40
CA ARG A 105 -4.61 0.33 -5.93
C ARG A 105 -3.46 1.22 -5.52
N LYS A 106 -2.54 0.63 -4.74
CA LYS A 106 -1.42 1.37 -4.17
C LYS A 106 -0.44 1.81 -5.25
N GLU A 107 -0.18 0.94 -6.21
CA GLU A 107 0.71 1.24 -7.32
C GLU A 107 0.12 2.29 -8.27
N ILE A 108 -1.21 2.30 -8.51
CA ILE A 108 -1.87 3.37 -9.27
C ILE A 108 -1.73 4.72 -8.59
N GLU A 109 -1.95 4.79 -7.27
CA GLU A 109 -1.75 6.03 -6.51
C GLU A 109 -0.30 6.53 -6.69
N GLU A 110 0.69 5.68 -6.43
CA GLU A 110 2.11 6.03 -6.54
C GLU A 110 2.52 6.44 -7.95
N PHE A 111 2.07 5.71 -8.96
CA PHE A 111 2.34 6.00 -10.35
C PHE A 111 1.69 7.32 -10.78
N GLY A 112 0.44 7.57 -10.35
CA GLY A 112 -0.28 8.79 -10.63
C GLY A 112 0.36 10.02 -10.01
N ILE A 113 0.88 9.93 -8.78
CA ILE A 113 1.58 11.04 -8.11
C ILE A 113 2.71 11.59 -9.00
N VAL A 114 3.51 10.69 -9.56
CA VAL A 114 4.65 11.06 -10.42
C VAL A 114 4.18 11.50 -11.81
N ASN A 115 3.29 10.73 -12.44
CA ASN A 115 2.98 10.87 -13.87
C ASN A 115 1.87 11.88 -14.18
N LEU A 116 1.00 12.18 -13.21
CA LEU A 116 0.04 13.29 -13.28
C LEU A 116 0.61 14.59 -12.70
N LYS A 117 1.78 14.51 -12.03
CA LYS A 117 2.42 15.65 -11.35
C LYS A 117 1.49 16.33 -10.35
N THR A 118 0.73 15.53 -9.60
CA THR A 118 -0.23 16.04 -8.61
C THR A 118 0.48 16.85 -7.52
N THR A 119 0.09 18.11 -7.32
CA THR A 119 0.81 19.02 -6.41
C THR A 119 0.45 18.86 -4.93
N LEU A 120 -0.65 18.17 -4.61
CA LEU A 120 -1.15 18.05 -3.23
C LEU A 120 -0.85 16.70 -2.57
N ASN A 121 -0.28 15.75 -3.30
CA ASN A 121 0.29 14.53 -2.73
C ASN A 121 1.66 14.85 -2.14
N LYS A 122 1.85 14.60 -0.84
CA LYS A 122 3.09 14.93 -0.10
C LYS A 122 4.09 13.77 -0.01
N PHE A 123 3.67 12.57 -0.38
CA PHE A 123 4.44 11.35 -0.21
C PHE A 123 4.76 10.76 -1.60
N GLN A 124 5.85 9.98 -1.68
CA GLN A 124 6.23 9.21 -2.87
C GLN A 124 6.78 10.03 -4.06
N LEU A 125 7.24 11.26 -3.83
CA LEU A 125 8.00 12.01 -4.83
C LEU A 125 9.28 11.23 -5.18
N GLU A 126 9.63 11.17 -6.46
CA GLU A 126 10.87 10.56 -7.00
C GLU A 126 11.04 9.04 -6.88
N LYS A 127 10.03 8.32 -6.37
CA LYS A 127 10.11 6.85 -6.20
C LYS A 127 9.74 6.03 -7.44
N ARG A 128 9.28 6.68 -8.51
CA ARG A 128 8.99 6.03 -9.79
C ARG A 128 9.52 6.86 -10.95
N SER A 129 9.81 6.18 -12.05
CA SER A 129 10.15 6.82 -13.32
C SER A 129 8.95 7.54 -13.93
N SER A 130 9.24 8.57 -14.73
CA SER A 130 8.23 9.29 -15.51
C SER A 130 7.97 8.59 -16.84
N PHE A 131 6.69 8.51 -17.22
CA PHE A 131 6.17 7.90 -18.41
C PHE A 131 5.12 8.80 -19.05
N LYS A 132 4.98 8.70 -20.38
CA LYS A 132 3.85 9.30 -21.08
C LYS A 132 2.63 8.39 -20.96
N ILE A 133 1.53 8.91 -20.43
CA ILE A 133 0.28 8.15 -20.28
C ILE A 133 -0.28 7.79 -21.66
N GLN A 134 -0.56 6.51 -21.87
CA GLN A 134 -1.11 5.97 -23.12
C GLN A 134 -1.98 4.74 -22.84
N LYS A 135 -2.96 4.52 -23.72
CA LYS A 135 -3.84 3.35 -23.70
C LYS A 135 -3.14 2.15 -24.32
N ASN A 136 -3.22 0.99 -23.66
CA ASN A 136 -2.76 -0.29 -24.20
C ASN A 136 -3.74 -1.46 -23.93
N GLY A 137 -4.79 -1.25 -23.14
CA GLY A 137 -5.83 -2.25 -22.85
C GLY A 137 -5.48 -3.24 -21.73
N PHE A 138 -4.26 -3.19 -21.16
CA PHE A 138 -3.84 -4.13 -20.13
C PHE A 138 -4.61 -3.96 -18.83
N TRP A 139 -5.07 -2.75 -18.51
CA TRP A 139 -5.72 -2.49 -17.23
C TRP A 139 -6.96 -3.36 -17.03
N ASN A 140 -7.89 -3.34 -17.99
CA ASN A 140 -9.15 -4.08 -17.88
C ASN A 140 -8.90 -5.60 -17.81
N GLU A 141 -8.02 -6.12 -18.68
CA GLU A 141 -7.67 -7.54 -18.67
C GLU A 141 -7.05 -7.98 -17.33
N VAL A 142 -6.24 -7.12 -16.69
CA VAL A 142 -5.66 -7.39 -15.37
C VAL A 142 -6.72 -7.34 -14.28
N GLN A 143 -7.62 -6.36 -14.31
CA GLN A 143 -8.70 -6.25 -13.32
C GLN A 143 -9.71 -7.40 -13.44
N GLU A 144 -9.92 -7.97 -14.63
CA GLU A 144 -10.76 -9.15 -14.86
C GLU A 144 -10.11 -10.43 -14.31
N ASN A 145 -8.79 -10.57 -14.47
CA ASN A 145 -8.04 -11.78 -14.06
C ASN A 145 -7.45 -11.70 -12.65
N PHE A 146 -7.86 -10.72 -11.83
CA PHE A 146 -7.21 -10.42 -10.54
C PHE A 146 -7.16 -11.62 -9.58
N ASN A 147 -8.21 -12.46 -9.56
CA ASN A 147 -8.26 -13.65 -8.70
C ASN A 147 -7.15 -14.65 -9.04
N GLU A 148 -6.93 -14.93 -10.33
CA GLU A 148 -5.88 -15.84 -10.80
C GLU A 148 -4.49 -15.26 -10.47
N ILE A 149 -4.30 -13.95 -10.69
CA ILE A 149 -3.05 -13.25 -10.35
C ILE A 149 -2.72 -13.38 -8.86
N ILE A 150 -3.70 -13.23 -7.97
CA ILE A 150 -3.50 -13.36 -6.52
C ILE A 150 -3.14 -14.80 -6.13
N LEU A 151 -3.81 -15.80 -6.70
CA LEU A 151 -3.53 -17.21 -6.44
C LEU A 151 -2.14 -17.61 -6.95
N GLU A 152 -1.75 -17.14 -8.12
CA GLU A 152 -0.40 -17.33 -8.66
C GLU A 152 0.65 -16.63 -7.78
N ALA A 153 0.38 -15.42 -7.30
CA ALA A 153 1.28 -14.70 -6.39
C ALA A 153 1.56 -15.51 -5.12
N GLU A 154 0.51 -16.02 -4.47
CA GLU A 154 0.65 -16.89 -3.29
C GLU A 154 1.52 -18.11 -3.60
N ASN A 155 1.25 -18.79 -4.71
CA ASN A 155 2.01 -19.98 -5.12
C ASN A 155 3.49 -19.66 -5.36
N GLN A 156 3.82 -18.51 -5.94
CA GLN A 156 5.22 -18.09 -6.15
C GLN A 156 5.88 -17.74 -4.82
N ILE A 157 5.20 -16.96 -3.99
CA ILE A 157 5.70 -16.52 -2.67
C ILE A 157 6.09 -17.72 -1.80
N PHE A 158 5.22 -18.72 -1.67
CA PHE A 158 5.49 -19.85 -0.76
C PHE A 158 6.38 -20.95 -1.35
N LYS A 159 6.76 -20.85 -2.64
CA LYS A 159 7.82 -21.68 -3.22
C LYS A 159 9.21 -21.17 -2.87
N GLU A 160 9.34 -19.89 -2.55
CA GLU A 160 10.63 -19.29 -2.23
C GLU A 160 11.17 -19.77 -0.88
N LYS A 161 12.50 -19.77 -0.79
CA LYS A 161 13.20 -20.15 0.44
C LYS A 161 13.10 -19.05 1.47
N PHE A 162 12.69 -19.41 2.69
CA PHE A 162 12.83 -18.56 3.87
C PHE A 162 14.25 -18.71 4.44
N ASN A 163 14.85 -17.60 4.85
CA ASN A 163 16.16 -17.59 5.51
C ASN A 163 16.00 -17.02 6.93
N PHE A 164 16.98 -17.23 7.81
CA PHE A 164 16.96 -16.55 9.10
C PHE A 164 16.89 -15.04 8.90
N TRP A 165 16.16 -14.36 9.77
CA TRP A 165 15.86 -12.93 9.64
C TRP A 165 17.12 -12.09 9.32
N PHE A 166 18.20 -12.28 10.06
CA PHE A 166 19.45 -11.51 9.90
C PHE A 166 20.36 -12.01 8.78
N ASP A 167 20.03 -13.12 8.13
CA ASP A 167 20.77 -13.69 7.00
C ASP A 167 20.10 -13.36 5.65
N CYS A 168 18.99 -12.60 5.67
CA CYS A 168 18.27 -12.22 4.47
C CYS A 168 19.05 -11.18 3.64
N ASP A 169 19.27 -11.47 2.36
CA ASP A 169 19.68 -10.47 1.37
C ASP A 169 18.44 -9.77 0.80
N VAL A 170 18.26 -8.49 1.14
CA VAL A 170 17.02 -7.74 0.90
C VAL A 170 17.22 -6.64 -0.14
N LYS A 171 16.54 -6.77 -1.27
CA LYS A 171 16.58 -5.81 -2.38
C LYS A 171 15.88 -4.47 -2.03
N ILE A 172 16.38 -3.37 -2.61
CA ILE A 172 15.76 -2.04 -2.51
C ILE A 172 14.63 -1.91 -3.54
N VAL A 173 13.48 -2.51 -3.23
CA VAL A 173 12.30 -2.57 -4.10
C VAL A 173 11.01 -2.62 -3.27
N SER A 174 9.87 -2.35 -3.89
CA SER A 174 8.57 -2.64 -3.27
C SER A 174 8.31 -4.13 -3.17
N GLY A 175 7.51 -4.56 -2.21
CA GLY A 175 7.24 -5.97 -2.00
C GLY A 175 6.57 -6.30 -0.69
N LEU A 176 6.57 -7.60 -0.38
CA LEU A 176 6.11 -8.15 0.89
C LEU A 176 7.29 -8.67 1.71
N TYR A 177 7.09 -8.69 3.01
CA TYR A 177 7.95 -9.43 3.94
C TYR A 177 7.09 -10.32 4.83
N ILE A 178 7.52 -11.57 4.95
CA ILE A 178 6.76 -12.66 5.55
C ILE A 178 7.64 -13.27 6.62
N VAL A 179 7.09 -13.47 7.83
CA VAL A 179 7.85 -13.91 8.99
C VAL A 179 7.25 -15.17 9.57
N LYS A 180 8.09 -16.19 9.73
CA LYS A 180 7.82 -17.42 10.45
C LYS A 180 8.62 -17.44 11.75
N ASN A 181 8.05 -17.99 12.81
CA ASN A 181 8.79 -18.23 14.04
C ASN A 181 9.69 -19.48 13.91
N LYS A 182 10.43 -19.81 14.99
CA LYS A 182 11.30 -21.00 15.06
C LYS A 182 10.59 -22.35 14.87
N LYS A 183 9.26 -22.38 14.94
CA LYS A 183 8.42 -23.58 14.73
C LYS A 183 7.84 -23.63 13.31
N GLU A 184 8.32 -22.78 12.40
CA GLU A 184 7.80 -22.60 11.04
C GLU A 184 6.35 -22.08 10.95
N GLU A 185 5.80 -21.58 12.06
CA GLU A 185 4.45 -21.00 12.07
C GLU A 185 4.51 -19.58 11.49
N LEU A 186 3.62 -19.28 10.54
CA LEU A 186 3.50 -17.93 9.96
C LEU A 186 2.94 -16.96 11.02
N ILE A 187 3.76 -16.01 11.45
CA ILE A 187 3.39 -15.07 12.51
C ILE A 187 3.07 -13.67 12.00
N TYR A 188 3.64 -13.26 10.86
CA TYR A 188 3.42 -11.91 10.34
C TYR A 188 3.59 -11.82 8.82
N ILE A 189 2.78 -10.96 8.19
CA ILE A 189 2.92 -10.53 6.80
C ILE A 189 2.84 -9.00 6.80
N GLY A 190 3.71 -8.35 6.04
CA GLY A 190 3.66 -6.90 5.84
C GLY A 190 4.03 -6.50 4.41
N GLU A 191 3.52 -5.36 3.94
CA GLU A 191 3.96 -4.72 2.70
C GLU A 191 4.93 -3.55 2.93
N SER A 192 5.68 -3.19 1.89
CA SER A 192 6.41 -1.92 1.86
C SER A 192 6.64 -1.42 0.44
N SER A 193 6.69 -0.10 0.27
CA SER A 193 7.26 0.55 -0.93
C SER A 193 8.77 0.33 -1.07
N ASN A 194 9.45 -0.03 0.03
CA ASN A 194 10.86 -0.42 0.06
C ASN A 194 11.07 -1.48 1.16
N ILE A 195 11.21 -2.74 0.76
CA ILE A 195 11.35 -3.87 1.70
C ILE A 195 12.70 -3.87 2.42
N ASN A 196 13.76 -3.30 1.82
CA ASN A 196 15.06 -3.13 2.47
C ASN A 196 14.98 -2.10 3.62
N GLU A 197 14.41 -0.92 3.38
CA GLU A 197 14.18 0.07 4.46
C GLU A 197 13.36 -0.51 5.61
N ARG A 198 12.36 -1.33 5.27
CA ARG A 198 11.50 -2.01 6.24
C ARG A 198 12.27 -3.05 7.05
N PHE A 199 13.10 -3.85 6.38
CA PHE A 199 14.02 -4.79 7.03
C PHE A 199 14.95 -4.08 8.02
N LEU A 200 15.64 -3.01 7.60
CA LEU A 200 16.53 -2.23 8.46
C LEU A 200 15.79 -1.62 9.67
N THR A 201 14.57 -1.13 9.45
CA THR A 201 13.71 -0.60 10.52
C THR A 201 13.35 -1.69 11.53
N HIS A 202 12.96 -2.88 11.07
CA HIS A 202 12.57 -3.99 11.94
C HIS A 202 13.75 -4.69 12.62
N SER A 203 14.95 -4.57 12.05
CA SER A 203 16.20 -5.10 12.61
C SER A 203 16.81 -4.21 13.70
N SER A 204 16.41 -2.94 13.79
CA SER A 204 17.07 -1.96 14.67
C SER A 204 16.25 -1.58 15.90
N ARG A 205 15.18 -0.80 15.76
CA ARG A 205 14.47 -0.16 16.89
C ARG A 205 12.95 -0.31 16.83
N THR A 206 12.30 -0.36 17.98
CA THR A 206 10.84 -0.59 18.08
C THR A 206 9.98 0.61 17.65
N TYR A 207 10.46 1.85 17.77
CA TYR A 207 9.65 3.06 17.56
C TYR A 207 8.87 3.06 16.23
N PHE A 208 9.53 2.68 15.13
CA PHE A 208 8.93 2.67 13.78
C PHE A 208 8.54 1.27 13.31
N SER A 209 8.62 0.27 14.18
CA SER A 209 8.46 -1.14 13.81
C SER A 209 7.17 -1.73 14.37
N ALA A 210 6.15 -1.94 13.51
CA ALA A 210 4.92 -2.61 13.91
C ALA A 210 5.18 -4.07 14.32
N LEU A 211 6.00 -4.79 13.54
CA LEU A 211 6.42 -6.16 13.84
C LEU A 211 7.05 -6.29 15.23
N ARG A 212 8.06 -5.46 15.55
CA ARG A 212 8.74 -5.51 16.86
C ARG A 212 7.78 -5.21 18.00
N ARG A 213 6.90 -4.21 17.83
CA ARG A 213 5.87 -3.89 18.83
C ARG A 213 4.97 -5.09 19.08
N HIS A 214 4.45 -5.73 18.04
CA HIS A 214 3.56 -6.88 18.20
C HIS A 214 4.28 -8.10 18.79
N ILE A 215 5.54 -8.37 18.42
CA ILE A 215 6.35 -9.41 19.08
C ILE A 215 6.47 -9.11 20.58
N GLY A 216 6.87 -7.89 20.94
CA GLY A 216 7.05 -7.51 22.33
C GLY A 216 5.75 -7.55 23.13
N THR A 217 4.64 -7.04 22.60
CA THR A 217 3.36 -6.99 23.34
C THR A 217 2.60 -8.31 23.35
N GLU A 218 2.56 -9.04 22.23
CA GLU A 218 1.69 -10.23 22.08
C GLU A 218 2.41 -11.56 22.34
N ILE A 219 3.74 -11.61 22.19
CA ILE A 219 4.52 -12.84 22.39
C ILE A 219 5.34 -12.76 23.67
N LEU A 220 5.98 -11.61 23.92
CA LEU A 220 6.85 -11.42 25.09
C LEU A 220 6.12 -10.75 26.28
N ASN A 221 4.86 -10.35 26.11
CA ASN A 221 4.01 -9.70 27.12
C ASN A 221 4.65 -8.46 27.77
N TYR A 222 5.35 -7.65 26.98
CA TYR A 222 5.89 -6.37 27.42
C TYR A 222 4.92 -5.23 27.16
N GLU A 223 4.97 -4.22 28.03
CA GLU A 223 4.22 -2.98 27.84
C GLU A 223 5.05 -1.93 27.12
N LEU A 224 4.39 -1.16 26.25
CA LEU A 224 5.01 -0.04 25.55
C LEU A 224 5.11 1.18 26.45
N ILE A 225 6.31 1.75 26.51
CA ILE A 225 6.62 2.99 27.21
C ILE A 225 6.10 4.18 26.40
N GLU A 226 5.48 5.12 27.11
CA GLU A 226 5.01 6.38 26.55
C GLU A 226 6.15 7.39 26.39
N THR A 227 6.27 7.94 25.19
CA THR A 227 7.20 9.04 24.87
C THR A 227 6.48 10.04 23.99
N ASN A 228 6.52 11.33 24.35
CA ASN A 228 5.84 12.42 23.64
C ASN A 228 4.34 12.14 23.40
N GLY A 229 3.63 11.63 24.42
CA GLY A 229 2.20 11.32 24.35
C GLY A 229 1.85 10.07 23.52
N ARG A 230 2.83 9.22 23.18
CA ARG A 230 2.62 8.02 22.36
C ARG A 230 3.36 6.81 22.95
N LYS A 231 2.64 5.73 23.24
CA LYS A 231 3.20 4.42 23.63
C LYS A 231 3.84 3.74 22.43
N ARG A 232 5.18 3.82 22.30
CA ARG A 232 5.90 3.38 21.09
C ARG A 232 7.23 2.67 21.31
N LEU A 233 7.75 2.65 22.54
CA LEU A 233 9.09 2.13 22.82
C LEU A 233 9.05 0.99 23.82
N PHE A 234 10.09 0.15 23.78
CA PHE A 234 10.44 -0.74 24.87
C PHE A 234 11.70 -0.21 25.57
N THR A 235 12.01 -0.70 26.78
CA THR A 235 13.35 -0.51 27.36
C THR A 235 14.40 -1.16 26.49
N ASP A 236 15.66 -0.73 26.56
CA ASP A 236 16.77 -1.34 25.81
C ASP A 236 16.88 -2.85 26.04
N LYS A 237 16.64 -3.30 27.29
CA LYS A 237 16.62 -4.72 27.65
C LYS A 237 15.51 -5.48 26.91
N GLN A 238 14.29 -4.95 26.91
CA GLN A 238 13.16 -5.55 26.19
C GLN A 238 13.37 -5.51 24.66
N ASP A 239 13.95 -4.43 24.14
CA ASP A 239 14.28 -4.31 22.71
C ASP A 239 15.33 -5.35 22.29
N LEU A 240 16.31 -5.65 23.16
CA LEU A 240 17.26 -6.73 22.96
C LEU A 240 16.59 -8.11 22.92
N GLU A 241 15.63 -8.38 23.80
CA GLU A 241 14.86 -9.64 23.79
C GLU A 241 14.02 -9.81 22.52
N VAL A 242 13.42 -8.72 22.01
CA VAL A 242 12.74 -8.73 20.70
C VAL A 242 13.73 -9.06 19.57
N THR A 243 14.94 -8.49 19.62
CA THR A 243 15.99 -8.80 18.64
C THR A 243 16.43 -10.27 18.73
N LYS A 244 16.59 -10.83 19.93
CA LYS A 244 16.87 -12.27 20.12
C LYS A 244 15.74 -13.15 19.58
N PHE A 245 14.49 -12.74 19.74
CA PHE A 245 13.34 -13.44 19.16
C PHE A 245 13.42 -13.44 17.63
N LEU A 246 13.64 -12.27 17.01
CA LEU A 246 13.79 -12.16 15.55
C LEU A 246 14.96 -12.98 15.01
N LYS A 247 16.06 -13.11 15.76
CA LYS A 247 17.21 -13.94 15.36
C LYS A 247 16.85 -15.40 15.14
N ASN A 248 15.81 -15.89 15.82
CA ASN A 248 15.31 -17.25 15.66
C ASN A 248 14.10 -17.33 14.72
N CYS A 249 13.75 -16.24 14.03
CA CYS A 249 12.69 -16.21 13.03
C CYS A 249 13.27 -16.43 11.64
N ASN A 250 12.46 -17.06 10.81
CA ASN A 250 12.69 -17.18 9.38
C ASN A 250 11.88 -16.10 8.65
N ALA A 251 12.44 -15.50 7.61
CA ALA A 251 11.81 -14.47 6.83
C ALA A 251 12.02 -14.67 5.34
N LEU A 252 11.06 -14.15 4.58
CA LEU A 252 11.11 -14.00 3.14
C LEU A 252 10.81 -12.54 2.80
N PHE A 253 11.67 -11.93 1.99
CA PHE A 253 11.45 -10.59 1.43
C PHE A 253 11.23 -10.74 -0.08
N PHE A 254 9.98 -10.61 -0.50
CA PHE A 254 9.54 -10.96 -1.86
C PHE A 254 9.20 -9.69 -2.66
N PRO A 255 9.94 -9.37 -3.73
CA PRO A 255 9.64 -8.22 -4.60
C PRO A 255 8.26 -8.31 -5.24
N ILE A 256 7.49 -7.22 -5.17
CA ILE A 256 6.21 -7.06 -5.86
C ILE A 256 6.14 -5.64 -6.42
N TYR A 257 5.97 -5.55 -7.74
CA TYR A 257 5.87 -4.30 -8.49
C TYR A 257 4.42 -3.89 -8.79
N PHE A 258 3.47 -4.82 -8.61
CA PHE A 258 2.04 -4.59 -8.84
C PHE A 258 1.19 -5.46 -7.90
N GLY A 259 0.21 -4.85 -7.19
CA GLY A 259 -0.80 -5.56 -6.41
C GLY A 259 -0.43 -5.88 -4.96
N ARG A 260 0.57 -5.22 -4.38
CA ARG A 260 1.13 -5.65 -3.09
C ARG A 260 0.14 -5.54 -1.93
N TYR A 261 -0.71 -4.51 -1.92
CA TYR A 261 -1.75 -4.33 -0.90
C TYR A 261 -2.75 -5.48 -0.95
N GLU A 262 -3.25 -5.80 -2.13
CA GLU A 262 -4.31 -6.81 -2.27
C GLU A 262 -3.78 -8.23 -2.01
N ILE A 263 -2.52 -8.49 -2.36
CA ILE A 263 -1.86 -9.77 -2.05
C ILE A 263 -1.61 -9.90 -0.54
N GLU A 264 -1.11 -8.84 0.12
CA GLU A 264 -0.96 -8.84 1.59
C GLU A 264 -2.31 -9.14 2.28
N GLU A 265 -3.36 -8.43 1.90
CA GLU A 265 -4.71 -8.60 2.45
C GLU A 265 -5.24 -10.02 2.26
N PHE A 266 -5.08 -10.57 1.05
CA PHE A 266 -5.46 -11.93 0.74
C PHE A 266 -4.70 -12.94 1.62
N LEU A 267 -3.38 -12.81 1.71
CA LEU A 267 -2.55 -13.72 2.48
C LEU A 267 -2.85 -13.64 3.98
N ILE A 268 -3.06 -12.44 4.53
CA ILE A 268 -3.47 -12.26 5.93
C ILE A 268 -4.83 -12.92 6.16
N LYS A 269 -5.83 -12.67 5.29
CA LYS A 269 -7.16 -13.25 5.43
C LYS A 269 -7.16 -14.78 5.35
N LYS A 270 -6.34 -15.35 4.47
CA LYS A 270 -6.25 -16.79 4.25
C LYS A 270 -5.47 -17.50 5.35
N HIS A 271 -4.28 -17.00 5.70
CA HIS A 271 -3.36 -17.68 6.62
C HIS A 271 -3.49 -17.23 8.08
N ARG A 272 -4.22 -16.13 8.33
CA ARG A 272 -4.51 -15.59 9.66
C ARG A 272 -3.27 -15.49 10.58
N PRO A 273 -2.16 -14.88 10.13
CA PRO A 273 -0.94 -14.74 10.93
C PRO A 273 -1.23 -14.09 12.28
N PHE A 274 -0.64 -14.66 13.33
CA PHE A 274 -0.94 -14.32 14.73
C PHE A 274 -0.76 -12.82 15.03
N LEU A 275 0.25 -12.15 14.44
CA LEU A 275 0.57 -10.75 14.72
C LEU A 275 -0.13 -9.75 13.78
N ASN A 276 -0.96 -10.17 12.82
CA ASN A 276 -1.76 -9.28 11.98
C ASN A 276 -3.20 -9.09 12.49
N ARG A 277 -3.48 -9.44 13.76
CA ARG A 277 -4.84 -9.56 14.33
C ARG A 277 -5.80 -8.38 14.16
N LYS A 278 -5.33 -7.14 13.95
CA LYS A 278 -6.23 -6.00 13.67
C LYS A 278 -6.98 -6.16 12.35
N ASP A 279 -6.36 -6.80 11.37
CA ASP A 279 -6.95 -7.09 10.05
C ASP A 279 -7.65 -8.46 10.01
N ASN A 280 -7.54 -9.26 11.08
CA ASN A 280 -8.24 -10.54 11.23
C ASN A 280 -9.62 -10.40 11.89
N LYS A 281 -10.00 -9.20 12.35
CA LYS A 281 -11.37 -8.96 12.84
C LYS A 281 -12.29 -8.94 11.62
N ASN A 282 -13.15 -9.94 11.52
CA ASN A 282 -14.10 -10.09 10.43
C ASN A 282 -14.89 -8.78 10.22
N GLU A 283 -14.80 -8.20 9.02
CA GLU A 283 -15.98 -7.62 8.37
C GLU A 283 -16.83 -8.76 7.83
#